data_AF-A0A523ZDH5-F1
#
_entry.id   AF-A0A523ZDH5-F1
#
_cell.length_a   1.000
_cell.length_b   1.000
_cell.length_c   1.000
_cell.angle_alpha   90.00
_cell.angle_beta   90.00
_cell.angle_gamma   90.00
#
_symmetry.space_group_name_H-M   'P 1'
#
loop_
_entity.id
_entity.type
_entity.pdbx_description
1 polymer ?
#
loop_
_entity_poly.entity_id
_entity_poly.type
_entity_poly.pdbx_seq_one_letter_code
_entity_poly.pdbx_strand_id
1 'polypeptide(L)'
;MISFQMSKRKRFIITSILLSLGFIGIQFLDNQYRFLAIGGLGLATLLLFIWSLKEGLGLNLTLLTLVLPVFFTVGIGLFWFLLPVSIFARLPAVFFYGLGIYALCLTTNIYTVAAIRTIALLRAARGVGFVLTLVTFFLIYDAILSLRATIPVTVLATSLASYPLFLQGYWTIPLKTNFHKELFVISAISSIVIGQIAISLYFWPVTVVVGSLFLTVTVYVLLGLGQARLEARLFAQTIREYLIVGLLVFLGMFIATRWGG
;
A
#
# COMPACT_ATOMS: atom_id res chain seq x y z
N MET A 1 -40.10 8.15 8.74
CA MET A 1 -39.02 7.33 8.15
C MET A 1 -37.70 8.05 8.44
N ILE A 2 -37.02 7.68 9.53
CA ILE A 2 -35.88 8.44 10.06
C ILE A 2 -34.67 8.19 9.15
N SER A 3 -34.37 9.12 8.25
CA SER A 3 -33.09 9.12 7.55
C SER A 3 -32.03 9.61 8.54
N PHE A 4 -31.24 8.70 9.10
CA PHE A 4 -29.93 9.05 9.67
C PHE A 4 -29.05 9.56 8.54
N GLN A 5 -29.20 10.83 8.13
CA GLN A 5 -28.27 11.47 7.20
C GLN A 5 -26.97 11.78 7.96
N MET A 6 -26.13 10.76 8.12
CA MET A 6 -24.79 10.92 8.67
C MET A 6 -23.90 11.67 7.67
N SER A 7 -23.20 12.70 8.16
CA SER A 7 -22.22 13.42 7.34
C SER A 7 -21.07 12.48 6.90
N LYS A 8 -20.49 12.74 5.72
CA LYS A 8 -19.35 11.95 5.19
C LYS A 8 -18.20 11.83 6.20
N ARG A 9 -17.86 12.93 6.88
CA ARG A 9 -16.78 12.96 7.87
C ARG A 9 -17.07 12.03 9.06
N LYS A 10 -18.31 11.97 9.53
CA LYS A 10 -18.71 11.05 10.60
C LYS A 10 -18.57 9.60 10.15
N ARG A 11 -18.95 9.27 8.91
CA ARG A 11 -18.74 7.92 8.34
C ARG A 11 -17.25 7.53 8.30
N PHE A 12 -16.36 8.44 7.90
CA PHE A 12 -14.91 8.15 7.88
C PHE A 12 -14.35 7.88 9.28
N ILE A 13 -14.76 8.68 10.28
CA ILE A 13 -14.36 8.47 11.68
C ILE A 13 -14.91 7.13 12.19
N ILE A 14 -16.17 6.81 11.88
CA ILE A 14 -16.76 5.52 12.26
C ILE A 14 -16.01 4.37 11.62
N THR A 15 -15.71 4.45 10.31
CA THR A 15 -14.94 3.42 9.60
C THR A 15 -13.56 3.23 10.24
N SER A 16 -12.83 4.31 10.54
CA SER A 16 -11.49 4.20 11.16
C SER A 16 -11.55 3.61 12.57
N ILE A 17 -12.54 4.00 13.38
CA ILE A 17 -12.72 3.46 14.73
C ILE A 17 -13.11 1.99 14.68
N LEU A 18 -14.12 1.63 13.87
CA LEU A 18 -14.59 0.24 13.75
C LEU A 18 -13.49 -0.70 13.27
N LEU A 19 -12.72 -0.29 12.26
CA LEU A 19 -11.59 -1.09 11.79
C LEU A 19 -10.50 -1.20 12.86
N SER A 20 -10.18 -0.12 13.57
CA SER A 20 -9.20 -0.15 14.67
C SER A 20 -9.64 -1.07 15.82
N LEU A 21 -10.92 -1.05 16.18
CA LEU A 21 -11.50 -1.96 17.17
C LEU A 21 -11.49 -3.41 16.66
N GLY A 22 -11.81 -3.63 15.38
CA GLY A 22 -11.68 -4.95 14.75
C GLY A 22 -10.25 -5.47 14.80
N PHE A 23 -9.28 -4.60 14.53
CA PHE A 23 -7.85 -4.90 14.63
C PHE A 23 -7.41 -5.26 16.06
N ILE A 24 -7.92 -4.55 17.07
CA ILE A 24 -7.73 -4.94 18.47
C ILE A 24 -8.39 -6.30 18.77
N GLY A 25 -9.59 -6.54 18.22
CA GLY A 25 -10.34 -7.79 18.39
C GLY A 25 -9.55 -9.03 17.96
N ILE A 26 -8.74 -8.93 16.89
CA ILE A 26 -7.88 -10.02 16.41
C ILE A 26 -6.90 -10.49 17.50
N GLN A 27 -6.51 -9.62 18.42
CA GLN A 27 -5.54 -9.95 19.47
C GLN A 27 -6.05 -11.01 20.46
N PHE A 28 -7.36 -11.09 20.64
CA PHE A 28 -8.00 -12.04 21.56
C PHE A 28 -8.26 -13.40 20.92
N LEU A 29 -7.99 -13.55 19.62
CA LEU A 29 -8.17 -14.81 18.92
C LEU A 29 -6.93 -15.70 19.06
N ASP A 30 -7.18 -17.01 19.09
CA ASP A 30 -6.14 -18.04 19.05
C ASP A 30 -5.36 -17.99 17.74
N ASN A 31 -4.10 -18.42 17.79
CA ASN A 31 -3.12 -18.23 16.71
C ASN A 31 -3.58 -18.82 15.35
N GLN A 32 -4.35 -19.90 15.37
CA GLN A 32 -4.89 -20.56 14.18
C GLN A 32 -5.87 -19.67 13.40
N TYR A 33 -6.68 -18.88 14.10
CA TYR A 33 -7.73 -18.06 13.49
C TYR A 33 -7.25 -16.66 13.10
N ARG A 34 -6.03 -16.25 13.47
CA ARG A 34 -5.58 -14.86 13.26
C ARG A 34 -5.38 -14.50 11.80
N PHE A 35 -4.84 -15.41 10.98
CA PHE A 35 -4.71 -15.17 9.52
C PHE A 35 -6.08 -15.04 8.86
N LEU A 36 -7.04 -15.89 9.24
CA LEU A 36 -8.42 -15.80 8.77
C LEU A 36 -9.08 -14.50 9.23
N ALA A 37 -8.82 -14.06 10.46
CA ALA A 37 -9.35 -12.82 11.00
C ALA A 37 -8.77 -11.57 10.31
N ILE A 38 -7.49 -11.59 9.90
CA ILE A 38 -6.90 -10.53 9.08
C ILE A 38 -7.55 -10.47 7.70
N GLY A 39 -7.77 -11.64 7.07
CA GLY A 39 -8.55 -11.72 5.84
C GLY A 39 -9.97 -11.16 6.01
N GLY A 40 -10.63 -11.53 7.11
CA GLY A 40 -11.94 -11.00 7.50
C GLY A 40 -11.93 -9.48 7.72
N LEU A 41 -10.89 -8.93 8.34
CA LEU A 41 -10.73 -7.48 8.52
C LEU A 41 -10.45 -6.77 7.19
N GLY A 42 -9.73 -7.41 6.26
CA GLY A 42 -9.58 -6.94 4.88
C GLY A 42 -10.93 -6.86 4.15
N LEU A 43 -11.78 -7.88 4.29
CA LEU A 43 -13.15 -7.86 3.75
C LEU A 43 -14.02 -6.81 4.44
N ALA A 44 -13.92 -6.67 5.76
CA ALA A 44 -14.61 -5.61 6.50
C ALA A 44 -14.15 -4.22 6.04
N THR A 45 -12.87 -4.05 5.72
CA THR A 45 -12.32 -2.81 5.15
C THR A 45 -13.00 -2.51 3.82
N LEU A 46 -13.12 -3.50 2.94
CA LEU A 46 -13.81 -3.34 1.66
C LEU A 46 -15.27 -2.89 1.86
N LEU A 47 -16.03 -3.56 2.73
CA LEU A 47 -17.43 -3.24 3.01
C LEU A 47 -17.61 -1.84 3.62
N LEU A 48 -16.80 -1.50 4.62
CA LEU A 48 -16.87 -0.20 5.28
C LEU A 48 -16.42 0.94 4.38
N PHE A 49 -15.42 0.73 3.50
CA PHE A 49 -15.04 1.74 2.53
C PHE A 49 -16.14 1.96 1.49
N ILE A 50 -16.77 0.91 0.96
CA ILE A 50 -17.92 1.03 0.05
C ILE A 50 -19.06 1.82 0.72
N TRP A 51 -19.40 1.50 1.96
CA TRP A 51 -20.43 2.23 2.71
C TRP A 51 -20.04 3.70 2.94
N SER A 52 -18.80 3.96 3.32
CA SER A 52 -18.32 5.31 3.60
C SER A 52 -18.24 6.19 2.35
N LEU A 53 -17.97 5.59 1.18
CA LEU A 53 -17.76 6.28 -0.09
C LEU A 53 -19.00 6.26 -1.02
N LYS A 54 -20.11 5.64 -0.60
CA LYS A 54 -21.32 5.38 -1.42
C LYS A 54 -21.79 6.54 -2.33
N GLU A 55 -21.59 7.78 -1.92
CA GLU A 55 -22.01 8.99 -2.66
C GLU A 55 -21.05 9.43 -3.78
N GLY A 56 -19.84 8.89 -3.86
CA GLY A 56 -18.83 9.26 -4.87
C GLY A 56 -18.45 8.13 -5.82
N LEU A 57 -19.09 6.96 -5.71
CA LEU A 57 -18.66 5.74 -6.38
C LEU A 57 -19.34 5.56 -7.76
N GLY A 58 -18.54 5.61 -8.83
CA GLY A 58 -18.89 5.04 -10.14
C GLY A 58 -18.33 3.62 -10.27
N LEU A 59 -19.13 2.66 -10.77
CA LEU A 59 -18.87 1.20 -10.71
C LEU A 59 -17.44 0.77 -11.04
N ASN A 60 -16.84 1.27 -12.14
CA ASN A 60 -15.50 0.86 -12.58
C ASN A 60 -14.35 1.54 -11.79
N LEU A 61 -14.51 2.80 -11.40
CA LEU A 61 -13.52 3.55 -10.61
C LEU A 61 -13.45 3.03 -9.16
N THR A 62 -14.59 2.49 -8.68
CA THR A 62 -14.78 2.05 -7.30
C THR A 62 -13.78 0.98 -6.91
N LEU A 63 -13.62 -0.06 -7.73
CA LEU A 63 -12.87 -1.25 -7.32
C LEU A 63 -11.39 -0.94 -7.08
N LEU A 64 -10.78 -0.10 -7.94
CA LEU A 64 -9.36 0.23 -7.81
C LEU A 64 -9.07 1.14 -6.62
N THR A 65 -9.99 2.04 -6.26
CA THR A 65 -9.85 2.88 -5.06
C THR A 65 -9.82 2.09 -3.76
N LEU A 66 -10.35 0.86 -3.76
CA LEU A 66 -10.42 -0.02 -2.59
C LEU A 66 -9.16 -0.89 -2.43
N VAL A 67 -8.32 -1.00 -3.47
CA VAL A 67 -7.10 -1.82 -3.42
C VAL A 67 -6.17 -1.36 -2.30
N LEU A 68 -5.80 -0.08 -2.29
CA LEU A 68 -4.84 0.44 -1.31
C LEU A 68 -5.34 0.28 0.15
N PRO A 69 -6.60 0.65 0.50
CA PRO A 69 -7.11 0.39 1.84
C PRO A 69 -7.09 -1.07 2.28
N VAL A 70 -7.48 -1.99 1.40
CA VAL A 70 -7.50 -3.43 1.73
C VAL A 70 -6.07 -3.93 1.95
N PHE A 71 -5.14 -3.59 1.05
CA PHE A 71 -3.74 -3.98 1.21
C PHE A 71 -3.07 -3.33 2.41
N PHE A 72 -3.43 -2.09 2.78
CA PHE A 72 -2.94 -1.45 4.00
C PHE A 72 -3.40 -2.21 5.25
N THR A 73 -4.69 -2.57 5.34
CA THR A 73 -5.21 -3.39 6.44
C THR A 73 -4.55 -4.77 6.51
N VAL A 74 -4.42 -5.46 5.38
CA VAL A 74 -3.78 -6.78 5.35
C VAL A 74 -2.30 -6.66 5.70
N GLY A 75 -1.59 -5.68 5.14
CA GLY A 75 -0.17 -5.44 5.39
C GLY A 75 0.11 -5.16 6.87
N ILE A 76 -0.65 -4.27 7.52
CA ILE A 76 -0.44 -3.99 8.94
C ILE A 76 -0.82 -5.18 9.84
N GLY A 77 -1.82 -5.98 9.43
CA GLY A 77 -2.21 -7.21 10.13
C GLY A 77 -1.16 -8.30 10.04
N LEU A 78 -0.51 -8.46 8.89
CA LEU A 78 0.59 -9.40 8.74
C LEU A 78 1.85 -8.93 9.47
N PHE A 79 2.19 -7.64 9.36
CA PHE A 79 3.35 -7.05 10.05
C PHE A 79 3.21 -7.08 11.57
N TRP A 80 1.98 -7.01 12.09
CA TRP A 80 1.71 -7.07 13.52
C TRP A 80 2.31 -8.30 14.21
N PHE A 81 2.36 -9.46 13.54
CA PHE A 81 2.97 -10.67 14.11
C PHE A 81 4.47 -10.56 14.33
N LEU A 82 5.11 -9.62 13.64
CA LEU A 82 6.53 -9.36 13.73
C LEU A 82 6.84 -8.38 14.87
N LEU A 83 5.83 -7.71 15.43
CA LEU A 83 6.00 -6.80 16.55
C LEU A 83 6.11 -7.56 17.89
N PRO A 84 6.93 -7.06 18.83
CA PRO A 84 6.99 -7.59 20.18
C PRO A 84 5.61 -7.65 20.85
N VAL A 85 5.41 -8.63 21.74
CA VAL A 85 4.15 -8.83 22.47
C VAL A 85 3.86 -7.72 23.50
N SER A 86 4.77 -6.76 23.67
CA SER A 86 4.60 -5.66 24.62
C SER A 86 3.48 -4.70 24.19
N ILE A 87 2.68 -4.27 25.17
CA ILE A 87 1.60 -3.30 24.94
C ILE A 87 2.14 -1.97 24.35
N PHE A 88 3.37 -1.60 24.72
CA PHE A 88 4.04 -0.40 24.23
C PHE A 88 4.41 -0.47 22.74
N ALA A 89 4.69 -1.65 22.18
CA ALA A 89 4.90 -1.82 20.75
C ALA A 89 3.57 -1.86 19.98
N ARG A 90 2.53 -2.39 20.61
CA ARG A 90 1.21 -2.64 20.04
C ARG A 90 0.34 -1.39 19.94
N LEU A 91 0.33 -0.55 20.97
CA LEU A 91 -0.52 0.65 21.01
C LEU A 91 -0.19 1.66 19.88
N PRO A 92 1.08 1.96 19.57
CA PRO A 92 1.42 2.79 18.41
C PRO A 92 0.92 2.20 17.10
N ALA A 93 1.05 0.88 16.90
CA ALA A 93 0.60 0.24 15.67
C ALA A 93 -0.93 0.35 15.46
N VAL A 94 -1.74 0.18 16.51
CA VAL A 94 -3.18 0.43 16.44
C VAL A 94 -3.49 1.90 16.13
N PHE A 95 -2.77 2.83 16.76
CA PHE A 95 -2.95 4.26 16.52
C PHE A 95 -2.60 4.64 15.07
N PHE A 96 -1.46 4.19 14.56
CA PHE A 96 -1.05 4.39 13.17
C PHE A 96 -2.00 3.73 12.19
N TYR A 97 -2.53 2.56 12.52
CA TYR A 97 -3.56 1.91 11.72
C TYR A 97 -4.81 2.78 11.60
N GLY A 98 -5.37 3.24 12.72
CA GLY A 98 -6.57 4.08 12.71
C GLY A 98 -6.37 5.41 11.98
N LEU A 99 -5.23 6.06 12.20
CA LEU A 99 -4.85 7.29 11.49
C LEU A 99 -4.69 7.02 9.98
N GLY A 100 -4.02 5.94 9.61
CA GLY A 100 -3.83 5.53 8.23
C GLY A 100 -5.15 5.25 7.52
N ILE A 101 -6.07 4.54 8.16
CA ILE A 101 -7.42 4.29 7.62
C ILE A 101 -8.19 5.59 7.42
N TYR A 102 -8.15 6.51 8.40
CA TYR A 102 -8.81 7.80 8.26
C TYR A 102 -8.22 8.61 7.08
N ALA A 103 -6.89 8.65 6.97
CA ALA A 103 -6.19 9.30 5.86
C ALA A 103 -6.54 8.65 4.50
N LEU A 104 -6.68 7.33 4.46
CA LEU A 104 -7.13 6.58 3.28
C LEU A 104 -8.57 6.92 2.90
N CYS A 105 -9.51 7.01 3.84
CA CYS A 105 -10.87 7.44 3.56
C CYS A 105 -10.90 8.85 2.94
N LEU A 106 -10.12 9.79 3.49
CA LEU A 106 -10.02 11.14 2.95
C LEU A 106 -9.42 11.15 1.53
N THR A 107 -8.30 10.45 1.35
CA THR A 107 -7.55 10.39 0.09
C THR A 107 -8.38 9.75 -1.02
N THR A 108 -9.00 8.60 -0.73
CA THR A 108 -9.87 7.89 -1.68
C THR A 108 -11.11 8.71 -2.04
N ASN A 109 -11.72 9.42 -1.09
CA ASN A 109 -12.81 10.35 -1.37
C ASN A 109 -12.35 11.53 -2.26
N ILE A 110 -11.13 12.04 -2.09
CA ILE A 110 -10.60 13.06 -2.98
C ILE A 110 -10.41 12.50 -4.39
N TYR A 111 -9.90 11.27 -4.55
CA TYR A 111 -9.75 10.63 -5.85
C TYR A 111 -11.10 10.41 -6.56
N THR A 112 -12.12 9.95 -5.85
CA THR A 112 -13.44 9.73 -6.44
C THR A 112 -14.10 11.04 -6.89
N VAL A 113 -13.96 12.11 -6.10
CA VAL A 113 -14.45 13.44 -6.49
C VAL A 113 -13.62 14.01 -7.65
N ALA A 114 -12.29 13.82 -7.61
CA ALA A 114 -11.35 14.33 -8.60
C ALA A 114 -11.51 13.67 -9.99
N ALA A 115 -12.00 12.43 -10.03
CA ALA A 115 -12.28 11.72 -11.27
C ALA A 115 -13.42 12.35 -12.09
N ILE A 116 -14.34 13.07 -11.44
CA ILE A 116 -15.44 13.79 -12.09
C ILE A 116 -15.03 15.22 -12.42
N ARG A 117 -14.35 15.90 -11.49
CA ARG A 117 -13.91 17.28 -11.65
C ARG A 117 -12.57 17.52 -10.97
N THR A 118 -11.70 18.29 -11.60
CA THR A 118 -10.41 18.66 -10.99
C THR A 118 -10.63 19.53 -9.74
N ILE A 119 -9.98 19.17 -8.63
CA ILE A 119 -10.04 19.90 -7.36
C ILE A 119 -8.63 20.21 -6.84
N ALA A 120 -8.45 21.37 -6.19
CA ALA A 120 -7.13 21.83 -5.71
C ALA A 120 -6.48 20.84 -4.72
N LEU A 121 -7.30 20.17 -3.90
CA LEU A 121 -6.87 19.19 -2.91
C LEU A 121 -6.27 17.91 -3.52
N LEU A 122 -6.43 17.69 -4.84
CA LEU A 122 -5.90 16.49 -5.50
C LEU A 122 -4.38 16.37 -5.37
N ARG A 123 -3.65 17.48 -5.44
CA ARG A 123 -2.18 17.46 -5.31
C ARG A 123 -1.74 16.95 -3.93
N ALA A 124 -2.42 17.41 -2.87
CA ALA A 124 -2.16 16.94 -1.51
C ALA A 124 -2.53 15.46 -1.36
N ALA A 125 -3.67 15.04 -1.89
CA ALA A 125 -4.10 13.64 -1.85
C ALA A 125 -3.13 12.70 -2.58
N ARG A 126 -2.57 13.09 -3.72
CA ARG A 126 -1.53 12.32 -4.42
C ARG A 126 -0.30 12.10 -3.54
N GLY A 127 0.18 13.15 -2.87
CA GLY A 127 1.33 13.03 -1.95
C GLY A 127 1.05 12.09 -0.78
N VAL A 128 -0.08 12.27 -0.09
CA VAL A 128 -0.48 11.41 1.03
C VAL A 128 -0.70 9.97 0.58
N GLY A 129 -1.39 9.77 -0.54
CA GLY A 129 -1.64 8.45 -1.13
C GLY A 129 -0.34 7.75 -1.51
N PHE A 130 0.61 8.46 -2.13
CA PHE A 130 1.92 7.91 -2.49
C PHE A 130 2.69 7.43 -1.25
N VAL A 131 2.75 8.22 -0.17
CA VAL A 131 3.39 7.81 1.09
C VAL A 131 2.69 6.57 1.68
N LEU A 132 1.36 6.55 1.72
CA LEU A 132 0.61 5.40 2.22
C LEU A 132 0.85 4.15 1.36
N THR A 133 0.94 4.28 0.03
CA THR A 133 1.31 3.19 -0.86
C THR A 133 2.69 2.63 -0.52
N LEU A 134 3.70 3.47 -0.30
CA LEU A 134 5.05 3.00 0.08
C LEU A 134 5.05 2.29 1.43
N VAL A 135 4.31 2.81 2.42
CA VAL A 135 4.15 2.15 3.72
C VAL A 135 3.48 0.79 3.55
N THR A 136 2.41 0.70 2.74
CA THR A 136 1.76 -0.58 2.43
C THR A 136 2.72 -1.56 1.77
N PHE A 137 3.51 -1.12 0.79
CA PHE A 137 4.51 -1.96 0.14
C PHE A 137 5.56 -2.47 1.13
N PHE A 138 6.08 -1.61 2.00
CA PHE A 138 7.02 -2.00 3.04
C PHE A 138 6.44 -3.11 3.92
N LEU A 139 5.21 -2.92 4.45
CA LEU A 139 4.56 -3.90 5.32
C LEU A 139 4.31 -5.25 4.62
N ILE A 140 3.91 -5.21 3.35
CA ILE A 140 3.66 -6.42 2.55
C ILE A 140 4.96 -7.16 2.24
N TYR A 141 6.02 -6.46 1.83
CA TYR A 141 7.31 -7.09 1.57
C TYR A 141 7.94 -7.65 2.84
N ASP A 142 7.80 -6.95 3.97
CA ASP A 142 8.29 -7.42 5.26
C ASP A 142 7.59 -8.70 5.70
N ALA A 143 6.27 -8.77 5.52
CA ALA A 143 5.52 -9.99 5.74
C ALA A 143 5.97 -11.13 4.81
N ILE A 144 6.12 -10.87 3.50
CA ILE A 144 6.51 -11.90 2.51
C ILE A 144 7.93 -12.42 2.77
N LEU A 145 8.90 -11.53 2.97
CA LEU A 145 10.30 -11.91 3.22
C LEU A 145 10.47 -12.61 4.58
N SER A 146 9.63 -12.27 5.57
CA SER A 146 9.60 -12.96 6.87
C SER A 146 9.19 -14.42 6.76
N LEU A 147 8.44 -14.82 5.73
CA LEU A 147 8.08 -16.23 5.51
C LEU A 147 9.30 -17.11 5.21
N ARG A 148 10.41 -16.52 4.75
CA ARG A 148 11.64 -17.23 4.33
C ARG A 148 11.33 -18.41 3.38
N ALA A 149 10.34 -18.20 2.50
CA ALA A 149 9.88 -19.20 1.57
C ALA A 149 10.90 -19.45 0.44
N THR A 150 10.66 -20.50 -0.36
CA THR A 150 11.47 -20.80 -1.54
C THR A 150 11.40 -19.68 -2.57
N ILE A 151 12.43 -19.58 -3.43
CA ILE A 151 12.53 -18.53 -4.46
C ILE A 151 11.23 -18.38 -5.27
N PRO A 152 10.62 -19.46 -5.83
CA PRO A 152 9.43 -19.29 -6.65
C PRO A 152 8.25 -18.68 -5.88
N VAL A 153 8.08 -19.06 -4.62
CA VAL A 153 7.00 -18.54 -3.77
C VAL A 153 7.22 -17.07 -3.46
N THR A 154 8.44 -16.69 -3.08
CA THR A 154 8.79 -15.29 -2.76
C THR A 154 8.63 -14.39 -3.99
N VAL A 155 9.09 -14.84 -5.16
CA VAL A 155 8.98 -14.08 -6.42
C VAL A 155 7.53 -13.90 -6.85
N LEU A 156 6.73 -14.98 -6.80
CA LEU A 156 5.32 -14.92 -7.14
C LEU A 156 4.55 -14.05 -6.14
N ALA A 157 4.78 -14.21 -4.84
CA ALA A 157 4.10 -13.43 -3.81
C ALA A 157 4.41 -11.93 -3.93
N THR A 158 5.69 -11.56 -4.09
CA THR A 158 6.10 -10.16 -4.26
C THR A 158 5.51 -9.57 -5.54
N SER A 159 5.60 -10.26 -6.68
CA SER A 159 5.07 -9.77 -7.95
C SER A 159 3.55 -9.63 -7.93
N LEU A 160 2.82 -10.66 -7.48
CA LEU A 160 1.36 -10.68 -7.44
C LEU A 160 0.79 -9.65 -6.46
N ALA A 161 1.43 -9.45 -5.30
CA ALA A 161 1.02 -8.41 -4.36
C ALA A 161 1.34 -7.00 -4.90
N SER A 162 2.41 -6.85 -5.67
CA SER A 162 2.82 -5.56 -6.21
C SER A 162 1.94 -5.08 -7.35
N TYR A 163 1.51 -5.98 -8.22
CA TYR A 163 0.72 -5.65 -9.39
C TYR A 163 -0.52 -4.78 -9.09
N PRO A 164 -1.44 -5.17 -8.18
CA PRO A 164 -2.63 -4.36 -7.90
C PRO A 164 -2.29 -3.02 -7.25
N LEU A 165 -1.23 -2.95 -6.42
CA LEU A 165 -0.78 -1.71 -5.79
C LEU A 165 -0.16 -0.75 -6.81
N PHE A 166 0.65 -1.24 -7.76
CA PHE A 166 1.14 -0.42 -8.87
C PHE A 166 -0.01 0.05 -9.76
N LEU A 167 -0.95 -0.84 -10.08
CA LEU A 167 -2.12 -0.51 -10.89
C LEU A 167 -2.92 0.64 -10.26
N GLN A 168 -3.19 0.54 -8.96
CA GLN A 168 -3.86 1.59 -8.20
C GLN A 168 -3.02 2.86 -8.16
N GLY A 169 -1.72 2.76 -7.87
CA GLY A 169 -0.81 3.89 -7.73
C GLY A 169 -0.64 4.69 -9.02
N TYR A 170 -0.49 4.04 -10.17
CA TYR A 170 -0.41 4.69 -11.48
C TYR A 170 -1.74 5.33 -11.90
N TRP A 171 -2.87 4.71 -11.56
CA TRP A 171 -4.19 5.23 -11.91
C TRP A 171 -4.55 6.54 -11.21
N THR A 172 -3.94 6.84 -10.05
CA THR A 172 -4.13 8.12 -9.35
C THR A 172 -3.69 9.37 -10.15
N ILE A 173 -2.93 9.16 -11.23
CA ILE A 173 -2.47 10.23 -12.13
C ILE A 173 -3.53 10.60 -13.17
N PRO A 174 -3.98 9.69 -14.07
CA PRO A 174 -5.01 10.04 -15.04
C PRO A 174 -6.39 10.20 -14.39
N LEU A 175 -6.72 9.44 -13.33
CA LEU A 175 -8.05 9.38 -12.69
C LEU A 175 -9.22 9.25 -13.69
N LYS A 176 -8.98 8.64 -14.85
CA LYS A 176 -9.97 8.43 -15.90
C LYS A 176 -10.78 7.16 -15.62
N THR A 177 -12.05 7.17 -16.03
CA THR A 177 -12.96 6.00 -16.02
C THR A 177 -12.55 4.93 -17.01
N ASN A 178 -11.98 5.33 -18.15
CA ASN A 178 -11.52 4.43 -19.18
C ASN A 178 -10.07 4.02 -18.90
N PHE A 179 -9.86 2.72 -18.74
CA PHE A 179 -8.52 2.17 -18.54
C PHE A 179 -7.78 2.07 -19.87
N HIS A 180 -6.66 2.76 -19.98
CA HIS A 180 -5.75 2.60 -21.10
C HIS A 180 -4.86 1.37 -20.88
N LYS A 181 -4.57 0.63 -21.96
CA LYS A 181 -3.68 -0.55 -21.93
C LYS A 181 -2.32 -0.24 -21.33
N GLU A 182 -1.79 0.97 -21.55
CA GLU A 182 -0.52 1.42 -20.99
C GLU A 182 -0.47 1.28 -19.46
N LEU A 183 -1.58 1.54 -18.76
CA LEU A 183 -1.65 1.47 -17.30
C LEU A 183 -1.47 0.03 -16.79
N PHE A 184 -2.08 -0.94 -17.45
CA PHE A 184 -1.91 -2.36 -17.10
C PHE A 184 -0.49 -2.83 -17.42
N VAL A 185 0.05 -2.43 -18.57
CA VAL A 185 1.40 -2.82 -19.01
C VAL A 185 2.47 -2.27 -18.07
N ILE A 186 2.44 -0.98 -17.73
CA ILE A 186 3.44 -0.39 -16.84
C ILE A 186 3.35 -0.97 -15.41
N SER A 187 2.15 -1.33 -14.95
CA SER A 187 1.95 -2.00 -13.66
C SER A 187 2.52 -3.42 -13.66
N ALA A 188 2.25 -4.19 -14.73
CA ALA A 188 2.77 -5.54 -14.91
C ALA A 188 4.30 -5.53 -14.96
N ILE A 189 4.90 -4.67 -15.79
CA ILE A 189 6.35 -4.52 -15.90
C ILE A 189 6.94 -4.19 -14.52
N SER A 190 6.40 -3.20 -13.82
CA SER A 190 6.92 -2.78 -12.51
C SER A 190 6.83 -3.91 -11.48
N SER A 191 5.73 -4.67 -11.46
CA SER A 191 5.60 -5.84 -10.58
C SER A 191 6.59 -6.96 -10.90
N ILE A 192 6.88 -7.22 -12.18
CA ILE A 192 7.84 -8.25 -12.60
C ILE A 192 9.27 -7.81 -12.23
N VAL A 193 9.60 -6.53 -12.40
CA VAL A 193 10.89 -5.97 -11.97
C VAL A 193 11.09 -6.15 -10.46
N ILE A 194 10.05 -5.92 -9.65
CA ILE A 194 10.11 -6.22 -8.21
C ILE A 194 10.40 -7.70 -7.95
N GLY A 195 9.72 -8.62 -8.66
CA GLY A 195 9.98 -10.05 -8.55
C GLY A 195 11.43 -10.43 -8.87
N GLN A 196 12.01 -9.84 -9.92
CA GLN A 196 13.41 -10.06 -10.31
C GLN A 196 14.40 -9.54 -9.25
N ILE A 197 14.10 -8.39 -8.65
CA ILE A 197 14.91 -7.85 -7.56
C ILE A 197 14.78 -8.74 -6.32
N ALA A 198 13.60 -9.30 -6.04
CA ALA A 198 13.41 -10.26 -4.96
C ALA A 198 14.26 -11.54 -5.15
N ILE A 199 14.45 -12.00 -6.40
CA ILE A 199 15.43 -13.08 -6.70
C ILE A 199 16.83 -12.65 -6.29
N SER A 200 17.23 -11.43 -6.67
CA SER A 200 18.57 -10.92 -6.37
C SER A 200 18.81 -10.82 -4.86
N LEU A 201 17.80 -10.38 -4.10
CA LEU A 201 17.86 -10.31 -2.64
C LEU A 201 17.93 -11.69 -1.98
N TYR A 202 17.39 -12.74 -2.60
CA TYR A 202 17.45 -14.09 -2.04
C TYR A 202 18.90 -14.59 -1.87
N PHE A 203 19.79 -14.19 -2.77
CA PHE A 203 21.21 -14.56 -2.71
C PHE A 203 22.05 -13.61 -1.86
N TRP A 204 21.45 -12.54 -1.33
CA TRP A 204 22.14 -11.51 -0.57
C TRP A 204 21.87 -11.69 0.93
N PRO A 205 22.90 -11.70 1.80
CA PRO A 205 22.72 -11.87 3.25
C PRO A 205 22.16 -10.61 3.94
N VAL A 206 21.00 -10.13 3.49
CA VAL A 206 20.31 -8.99 4.07
C VAL A 206 19.28 -9.43 5.12
N THR A 207 19.07 -8.59 6.12
CA THR A 207 17.95 -8.80 7.06
C THR A 207 16.63 -8.53 6.34
N VAL A 208 15.54 -9.12 6.86
CA VAL A 208 14.18 -8.93 6.32
C VAL A 208 13.87 -7.44 6.17
N VAL A 209 14.05 -6.66 7.23
CA VAL A 209 13.74 -5.22 7.24
C VAL A 209 14.52 -4.46 6.16
N VAL A 210 15.83 -4.75 6.01
CA VAL A 210 16.68 -4.10 5.01
C VAL A 210 16.25 -4.49 3.59
N GLY A 211 15.93 -5.77 3.36
CA GLY A 211 15.36 -6.24 2.10
C GLY A 211 14.02 -5.58 1.75
N SER A 212 13.11 -5.48 2.72
CA SER A 212 11.80 -4.82 2.57
C SER A 212 11.93 -3.35 2.22
N LEU A 213 12.85 -2.63 2.88
CA LEU A 213 13.15 -1.23 2.58
C LEU A 213 13.71 -1.08 1.17
N PHE A 214 14.60 -1.96 0.74
CA PHE A 214 15.18 -1.91 -0.61
C PHE A 214 14.14 -2.15 -1.71
N LEU A 215 13.26 -3.15 -1.54
CA LEU A 215 12.12 -3.34 -2.45
C LEU A 215 11.19 -2.11 -2.45
N THR A 216 10.94 -1.52 -1.29
CA THR A 216 10.10 -0.31 -1.17
C THR A 216 10.73 0.90 -1.85
N VAL A 217 12.05 1.08 -1.79
CA VAL A 217 12.73 2.16 -2.51
C VAL A 217 12.75 1.89 -4.00
N THR A 218 12.85 0.63 -4.43
CA THR A 218 12.66 0.29 -5.84
C THR A 218 11.24 0.65 -6.29
N VAL A 219 10.22 0.36 -5.47
CA VAL A 219 8.85 0.83 -5.73
C VAL A 219 8.80 2.35 -5.81
N TYR A 220 9.44 3.09 -4.90
CA TYR A 220 9.49 4.55 -4.96
C TYR A 220 10.01 5.05 -6.31
N VAL A 221 11.10 4.46 -6.81
CA VAL A 221 11.66 4.79 -8.12
C VAL A 221 10.70 4.41 -9.25
N LEU A 222 10.21 3.17 -9.30
CA LEU A 222 9.33 2.69 -10.37
C LEU A 222 7.99 3.43 -10.40
N LEU A 223 7.38 3.61 -9.24
CA LEU A 223 6.11 4.32 -9.10
C LEU A 223 6.29 5.79 -9.45
N GLY A 224 7.33 6.45 -8.95
CA GLY A 224 7.63 7.84 -9.23
C GLY A 224 7.92 8.12 -10.71
N LEU A 225 8.76 7.30 -11.35
CA LEU A 225 9.06 7.40 -12.78
C LEU A 225 7.83 7.10 -13.64
N GLY A 226 7.07 6.06 -13.30
CA GLY A 226 5.86 5.72 -14.06
C GLY A 226 4.77 6.79 -13.90
N GLN A 227 4.59 7.38 -12.72
CA GLN A 227 3.70 8.51 -12.52
C GLN A 227 4.18 9.75 -13.31
N ALA A 228 5.48 10.06 -13.30
CA ALA A 228 6.05 11.16 -14.08
C ALA A 228 5.86 10.96 -15.60
N ARG A 229 5.98 9.72 -16.09
CA ARG A 229 5.66 9.37 -17.48
C ARG A 229 4.19 9.63 -17.80
N LEU A 230 3.27 9.20 -16.94
CA LEU A 230 1.84 9.42 -17.12
C LEU A 230 1.44 10.92 -17.02
N GLU A 231 2.22 11.73 -16.30
CA GLU A 231 2.07 13.19 -16.29
C GLU A 231 2.73 13.88 -17.50
N ALA A 232 3.36 13.13 -18.42
CA ALA A 232 4.17 13.66 -19.52
C ALA A 232 5.29 14.61 -19.05
N ARG A 233 5.86 14.32 -17.88
CA ARG A 233 6.93 15.10 -17.21
C ARG A 233 8.18 14.27 -16.97
N LEU A 234 8.41 13.26 -17.79
CA LEU A 234 9.59 12.39 -17.70
C LEU A 234 10.82 13.08 -18.30
N PHE A 235 11.31 14.11 -17.61
CA PHE A 235 12.52 14.82 -18.00
C PHE A 235 13.76 14.07 -17.49
N ALA A 236 14.89 14.24 -18.17
CA ALA A 236 16.17 13.65 -17.76
C ALA A 236 16.55 14.01 -16.32
N GLN A 237 16.19 15.23 -15.89
CA GLN A 237 16.39 15.66 -14.51
C GLN A 237 15.59 14.81 -13.51
N THR A 238 14.29 14.59 -13.77
CA THR A 238 13.43 13.76 -12.92
C THR A 238 13.95 12.32 -12.85
N ILE A 239 14.39 11.76 -13.99
CA ILE A 239 15.01 10.44 -14.02
C ILE A 239 16.24 10.39 -13.11
N ARG A 240 17.12 11.39 -13.23
CA ARG A 240 18.34 11.47 -12.42
C ARG A 240 18.02 11.58 -10.92
N GLU A 241 17.04 12.38 -10.53
CA GLU A 241 16.63 12.53 -9.13
C GLU A 241 16.18 11.20 -8.52
N TYR A 242 15.31 10.45 -9.19
CA TYR A 242 14.86 9.13 -8.70
C TYR A 242 16.01 8.11 -8.68
N LEU A 243 16.85 8.07 -9.72
CA LEU A 243 17.97 7.13 -9.78
C LEU A 243 19.04 7.43 -8.73
N ILE A 244 19.31 8.70 -8.41
CA ILE A 244 20.22 9.07 -7.32
C ILE A 244 19.70 8.53 -5.98
N VAL A 245 18.40 8.69 -5.69
CA VAL A 245 17.81 8.14 -4.46
C VAL A 245 17.96 6.62 -4.42
N GLY A 246 17.65 5.93 -5.53
CA GLY A 246 17.84 4.49 -5.63
C GLY A 246 19.29 4.05 -5.42
N LEU A 247 20.25 4.76 -6.01
CA LEU A 247 21.68 4.50 -5.86
C LEU A 247 22.15 4.71 -4.42
N LEU A 248 21.74 5.80 -3.76
CA LEU A 248 22.11 6.08 -2.38
C LEU A 248 21.61 4.99 -1.43
N VAL A 249 20.38 4.52 -1.62
CA VAL A 249 19.82 3.43 -0.82
C VAL A 249 20.52 2.10 -1.11
N PHE A 250 20.84 1.82 -2.38
CA PHE A 250 21.62 0.64 -2.74
C PHE A 250 22.99 0.62 -2.05
N LEU A 251 23.70 1.76 -2.06
CA LEU A 251 24.99 1.90 -1.35
C LEU A 251 24.81 1.73 0.16
N GLY A 252 23.78 2.35 0.75
CA GLY A 252 23.46 2.18 2.17
C GLY A 252 23.18 0.73 2.56
N MET A 253 22.44 0.00 1.73
CA MET A 253 22.18 -1.44 1.90
C MET A 253 23.47 -2.26 1.82
N PHE A 254 24.32 -1.97 0.83
CA PHE A 254 25.60 -2.67 0.65
C PHE A 254 26.49 -2.54 1.89
N ILE A 255 26.55 -1.34 2.49
CA ILE A 255 27.31 -1.06 3.72
C ILE A 255 26.66 -1.71 4.95
N ALA A 256 25.33 -1.71 5.05
CA ALA A 256 24.62 -2.30 6.18
C ALA A 256 24.69 -3.83 6.20
N THR A 257 24.99 -4.47 5.06
CA THR A 257 25.09 -5.92 4.94
C THR A 257 26.38 -6.41 5.62
N ARG A 258 26.23 -7.37 6.55
CA ARG A 258 27.38 -8.09 7.11
C ARG A 258 27.68 -9.30 6.25
N TRP A 259 28.82 -9.25 5.54
CA TRP A 259 29.26 -10.30 4.64
C TRP A 259 30.05 -11.42 5.35
N GLY A 260 30.53 -11.16 6.57
CA GLY A 260 31.01 -12.18 7.49
C GLY A 260 29.85 -12.64 8.36
N GLY A 261 29.52 -13.94 8.31
CA GLY A 261 28.43 -14.56 9.07
C GLY A 261 28.50 -14.32 10.57
#